data_AF-A0AAD9MIG7-F1
#
_entry.id   AF-A0AAD9MIG7-F1
#
_cell.length_a   1.000
_cell.length_b   1.000
_cell.length_c   1.000
_cell.angle_alpha   90.00
_cell.angle_beta   90.00
_cell.angle_gamma   90.00
#
_symmetry.space_group_name_H-M   'P 1'
#
loop_
_entity.id
_entity.type
_entity.pdbx_description
1 polymer ?
#
loop_
_entity_poly.entity_id
_entity_poly.type
_entity_poly.pdbx_seq_one_letter_code
_entity_poly.pdbx_strand_id
1 'polypeptide(L)'
;MLLVYGSMLAWFARICDKRRFRWLFSWQRWYFWAMLVGTPGVYSLISDIPWLKHDFHDIKHWGMAFTMLFSTVVVAVAGSIVFHVWSAAHGGGGGWSYAAPRLALLGYAAGSAAVLSQSGHELHVHHLYLGIAIAIWADLSHPISAATLAIGAGIFLQGLAAYSFQPIALPRGCFDTPSATALECAFDAAGADFALRVCPAAGGSIFHTCTEPKI
;
A
#
# COMPACT_ATOMS: atom_id res chain seq x y z
N MET A 1 6.22 10.85 -6.46
CA MET A 1 5.98 9.79 -5.44
C MET A 1 6.14 8.38 -5.98
N LEU A 2 5.58 8.02 -7.14
CA LEU A 2 5.74 6.67 -7.73
C LEU A 2 7.18 6.21 -7.88
N LEU A 3 8.02 7.07 -8.47
CA LEU A 3 9.44 6.78 -8.64
C LEU A 3 10.14 6.56 -7.29
N VAL A 4 9.73 7.28 -6.24
CA VAL A 4 10.34 7.14 -4.90
C VAL A 4 9.98 5.80 -4.28
N TYR A 5 8.70 5.45 -4.22
CA TYR A 5 8.26 4.15 -3.67
C TYR A 5 8.75 2.97 -4.51
N GLY A 6 8.72 3.09 -5.84
CA GLY A 6 9.24 2.08 -6.75
C GLY A 6 10.74 1.88 -6.59
N SER A 7 11.53 2.96 -6.47
CA SER A 7 12.98 2.88 -6.26
C SER A 7 13.31 2.31 -4.87
N MET A 8 12.57 2.73 -3.84
CA MET A 8 12.70 2.18 -2.49
C MET A 8 12.42 0.68 -2.48
N LEU A 9 11.32 0.25 -3.11
CA LEU A 9 10.99 -1.16 -3.21
C LEU A 9 12.05 -1.93 -4.01
N ALA A 10 12.50 -1.40 -5.15
CA ALA A 10 13.56 -2.00 -5.94
C ALA A 10 14.87 -2.15 -5.16
N TRP A 11 15.19 -1.18 -4.29
CA TRP A 11 16.35 -1.24 -3.40
C TRP A 11 16.21 -2.34 -2.34
N PHE A 12 15.12 -2.35 -1.56
CA PHE A 12 14.87 -3.36 -0.52
C PHE A 12 14.71 -4.77 -1.07
N ALA A 13 14.11 -4.89 -2.24
CA ALA A 13 14.01 -6.13 -2.99
C ALA A 13 15.23 -6.35 -3.92
N ARG A 14 16.38 -5.72 -3.64
CA ARG A 14 17.67 -5.94 -4.33
C ARG A 14 17.57 -6.11 -5.85
N ILE A 15 16.62 -5.44 -6.50
CA ILE A 15 16.40 -5.56 -7.95
C ILE A 15 17.57 -4.90 -8.68
N CYS A 16 18.20 -3.89 -8.07
CA CYS A 16 19.40 -3.25 -8.58
C CYS A 16 20.64 -4.15 -8.54
N ASP A 17 20.62 -5.28 -7.83
CA ASP A 17 21.70 -6.26 -7.84
C ASP A 17 21.69 -7.06 -9.16
N LYS A 18 22.80 -7.02 -9.90
CA LYS A 18 22.92 -7.66 -11.23
C LYS A 18 22.60 -9.16 -11.20
N ARG A 19 22.99 -9.89 -10.15
CA ARG A 19 22.74 -11.34 -10.05
C ARG A 19 21.26 -11.58 -9.83
N ARG A 20 20.66 -10.83 -8.91
CA ARG A 20 19.24 -10.96 -8.62
C ARG A 20 18.35 -10.54 -9.78
N PHE A 21 18.66 -9.42 -10.43
CA PHE A 21 17.97 -8.95 -11.62
C PHE A 21 17.93 -10.04 -12.69
N ARG A 22 19.09 -10.60 -13.05
CA ARG A 22 19.17 -11.68 -14.05
C ARG A 22 18.37 -12.91 -13.64
N TRP A 23 18.40 -13.27 -12.35
CA TRP A 23 17.63 -14.41 -11.86
C TRP A 23 16.13 -14.17 -11.99
N LEU A 24 15.61 -13.03 -11.50
CA LEU A 24 14.18 -12.66 -11.55
C LEU A 24 13.66 -12.55 -12.99
N PHE A 25 14.43 -11.92 -13.87
CA PHE A 25 14.02 -11.60 -15.25
C PHE A 25 14.37 -12.71 -16.24
N SER A 26 14.82 -13.89 -15.78
CA SER A 26 15.05 -15.04 -16.64
C SER A 26 13.73 -15.70 -17.07
N TRP A 27 13.69 -16.29 -18.26
CA TRP A 27 12.51 -17.02 -18.77
C TRP A 27 12.06 -18.19 -17.86
N GLN A 28 12.99 -18.77 -17.10
CA GLN A 28 12.71 -19.82 -16.12
C GLN A 28 11.87 -19.34 -14.92
N ARG A 29 11.63 -18.03 -14.82
CA ARG A 29 10.83 -17.38 -13.79
C ARG A 29 9.60 -16.72 -14.39
N TRP A 30 9.04 -17.29 -15.46
CA TRP A 30 7.79 -16.81 -16.07
C TRP A 30 6.66 -16.61 -15.03
N TYR A 31 6.63 -17.43 -13.98
CA TYR A 31 5.65 -17.32 -12.89
C TYR A 31 5.74 -15.98 -12.13
N PHE A 32 6.92 -15.38 -12.02
CA PHE A 32 7.08 -14.04 -11.44
C PHE A 32 6.27 -13.02 -12.24
N TRP A 33 6.38 -13.06 -13.57
CA TRP A 33 5.65 -12.17 -14.47
C TRP A 33 4.16 -12.45 -14.48
N ALA A 34 3.78 -13.73 -14.55
CA ALA A 34 2.38 -14.12 -14.50
C ALA A 34 1.70 -13.63 -13.21
N MET A 35 2.37 -13.75 -12.06
CA MET A 35 1.87 -13.19 -10.80
C MET A 35 1.90 -11.67 -10.79
N LEU A 36 2.99 -11.02 -11.22
CA LEU A 36 3.10 -9.57 -11.17
C LEU A 36 2.00 -8.88 -12.00
N VAL A 37 1.68 -9.42 -13.18
CA VAL A 37 0.63 -8.91 -14.07
C VAL A 37 -0.76 -9.39 -13.63
N GLY A 38 -0.87 -10.62 -13.13
CA GLY A 38 -2.15 -11.21 -12.74
C GLY A 38 -2.68 -10.71 -11.40
N THR A 39 -1.80 -10.45 -10.42
CA THR A 39 -2.18 -10.05 -9.06
C THR A 39 -3.06 -8.80 -9.04
N PRO A 40 -2.78 -7.71 -9.79
CA PRO A 40 -3.68 -6.56 -9.86
C PRO A 40 -5.11 -6.95 -10.23
N GLY A 41 -5.29 -7.72 -11.31
CA GLY A 41 -6.62 -8.16 -11.76
C GLY A 41 -7.32 -9.06 -10.75
N VAL A 42 -6.61 -10.05 -10.19
CA VAL A 42 -7.15 -10.94 -9.16
C VAL A 42 -7.56 -10.14 -7.92
N TYR A 43 -6.71 -9.20 -7.48
CA TYR A 43 -7.00 -8.38 -6.31
C TYR A 43 -8.19 -7.45 -6.55
N SER A 44 -8.33 -6.86 -7.74
CA SER A 44 -9.52 -6.09 -8.10
C SER A 44 -10.80 -6.93 -8.05
N LEU A 45 -10.79 -8.14 -8.63
CA LEU A 45 -11.93 -9.05 -8.55
C LEU A 45 -12.30 -9.43 -7.10
N ILE A 46 -11.28 -9.68 -6.27
CA ILE A 46 -11.46 -9.96 -4.84
C ILE A 46 -12.04 -8.74 -4.12
N SER A 47 -11.58 -7.52 -4.43
CA SER A 47 -12.03 -6.29 -3.79
C SER A 47 -13.49 -5.94 -4.06
N ASP A 48 -14.06 -6.46 -5.15
CA ASP A 48 -15.47 -6.25 -5.48
C ASP A 48 -16.41 -7.14 -4.67
N ILE A 49 -15.91 -8.20 -4.03
CA ILE A 49 -16.76 -9.13 -3.30
C ILE A 49 -17.29 -8.44 -2.03
N PRO A 50 -18.62 -8.26 -1.87
CA PRO A 50 -19.17 -7.46 -0.78
C PRO A 50 -18.75 -7.91 0.62
N TRP A 51 -18.61 -9.21 0.84
CA TRP A 51 -18.19 -9.79 2.13
C TRP A 51 -16.73 -9.48 2.49
N LEU A 52 -15.93 -8.89 1.58
CA LEU A 52 -14.51 -8.56 1.81
C LEU A 52 -14.35 -7.06 2.03
N LYS A 53 -15.43 -6.28 1.88
CA LYS A 53 -15.48 -4.83 2.11
C LYS A 53 -15.68 -4.51 3.60
N HIS A 54 -14.97 -5.24 4.47
CA HIS A 54 -14.96 -4.97 5.91
C HIS A 54 -13.71 -4.19 6.28
N ASP A 55 -13.90 -3.15 7.08
CA ASP A 55 -12.78 -2.43 7.70
C ASP A 55 -12.30 -3.17 8.96
N PHE A 56 -11.05 -2.95 9.34
CA PHE A 56 -10.50 -3.34 10.64
C PHE A 56 -11.28 -2.72 11.81
N HIS A 57 -11.89 -1.55 11.61
CA HIS A 57 -12.78 -0.96 12.60
C HIS A 57 -13.96 -1.88 12.95
N ASP A 58 -14.43 -2.68 11.99
CA ASP A 58 -15.61 -3.54 12.14
C ASP A 58 -15.25 -4.99 12.53
N ILE A 59 -14.05 -5.23 13.06
CA ILE A 59 -13.56 -6.59 13.37
C ILE A 59 -14.52 -7.40 14.26
N LYS A 60 -15.27 -6.73 15.14
CA LYS A 60 -16.28 -7.36 16.01
C LYS A 60 -17.51 -7.88 15.26
N HIS A 61 -17.76 -7.37 14.06
CA HIS A 61 -18.87 -7.74 13.18
C HIS A 61 -18.46 -8.73 12.09
N TRP A 62 -17.20 -9.15 12.05
CA TRP A 62 -16.73 -10.12 11.07
C TRP A 62 -17.37 -11.49 11.31
N GLY A 63 -17.99 -12.05 10.27
CA GLY A 63 -18.48 -13.43 10.30
C GLY A 63 -17.34 -14.44 10.42
N MET A 64 -17.63 -15.62 10.97
CA MET A 64 -16.62 -16.68 11.18
C MET A 64 -15.82 -17.02 9.92
N ALA A 65 -16.48 -17.10 8.76
CA ALA A 65 -15.83 -17.39 7.48
C ALA A 65 -14.78 -16.33 7.09
N PHE A 66 -15.12 -15.04 7.23
CA PHE A 66 -14.18 -13.95 6.94
C PHE A 66 -13.01 -13.93 7.92
N THR A 67 -13.29 -14.16 9.21
CA THR A 67 -12.25 -14.27 10.24
C THR A 67 -11.26 -15.42 9.95
N MET A 68 -11.75 -16.58 9.50
CA MET A 68 -10.89 -17.71 9.10
C MET A 68 -10.04 -17.37 7.88
N LEU A 69 -10.64 -16.76 6.85
CA LEU A 69 -9.93 -16.32 5.65
C LEU A 69 -8.83 -15.31 6.00
N PHE A 70 -9.18 -14.26 6.73
CA PHE A 70 -8.25 -13.22 7.16
C PHE A 70 -7.11 -13.80 8.00
N SER A 71 -7.44 -14.66 8.98
CA SER A 71 -6.44 -15.34 9.81
C SER A 71 -5.48 -16.19 8.97
N THR A 72 -6.00 -16.89 7.96
CA THR A 72 -5.18 -17.68 7.02
C THR A 72 -4.21 -16.80 6.25
N VAL A 73 -4.67 -15.64 5.75
CA VAL A 73 -3.81 -14.66 5.06
C VAL A 73 -2.73 -14.13 6.00
N VAL A 74 -3.09 -13.75 7.24
CA VAL A 74 -2.13 -13.27 8.24
C VAL A 74 -1.07 -14.33 8.55
N VAL A 75 -1.48 -15.59 8.76
CA VAL A 75 -0.55 -16.69 9.00
C VAL A 75 0.36 -16.92 7.80
N ALA A 76 -0.15 -16.86 6.57
CA ALA A 76 0.66 -17.01 5.36
C ALA A 76 1.69 -15.88 5.21
N VAL A 77 1.29 -14.63 5.47
CA VAL A 77 2.21 -13.47 5.46
C VAL A 77 3.27 -13.60 6.55
N ALA A 78 2.87 -13.91 7.79
CA ALA A 78 3.79 -14.08 8.91
C ALA A 78 4.77 -15.24 8.66
N GLY A 79 4.27 -16.37 8.16
CA GLY A 79 5.08 -17.52 7.78
C GLY A 79 6.09 -17.19 6.69
N SER A 80 5.69 -16.41 5.68
CA SER A 80 6.60 -15.90 4.64
C SER A 80 7.69 -15.01 5.24
N ILE A 81 7.35 -14.08 6.14
CA ILE A 81 8.33 -13.21 6.79
C ILE A 81 9.33 -14.03 7.61
N VAL A 82 8.84 -14.95 8.45
CA VAL A 82 9.67 -15.84 9.27
C VAL A 82 10.60 -16.68 8.37
N PHE A 83 10.07 -17.24 7.29
CA PHE A 83 10.84 -18.01 6.32
C PHE A 83 11.98 -17.19 5.72
N HIS A 84 11.72 -15.94 5.30
CA HIS A 84 12.73 -15.07 4.71
C HIS A 84 13.81 -14.68 5.72
N VAL A 85 13.42 -14.33 6.96
CA VAL A 85 14.39 -14.02 8.03
C VAL A 85 15.24 -15.24 8.37
N TRP A 86 14.62 -16.41 8.50
CA TRP A 86 15.32 -17.67 8.73
C TRP A 86 16.29 -18.00 7.60
N SER A 87 15.85 -17.87 6.34
CA SER A 87 16.68 -18.13 5.16
C SER A 87 17.87 -17.17 5.08
N ALA A 88 17.67 -15.89 5.37
CA ALA A 88 18.75 -14.89 5.41
C ALA A 88 19.76 -15.18 6.54
N ALA A 89 19.29 -15.66 7.69
CA ALA A 89 20.14 -16.04 8.81
C ALA A 89 21.05 -17.23 8.47
N HIS A 90 20.53 -18.24 7.77
CA HIS A 90 21.29 -19.44 7.39
C HIS A 90 22.09 -19.29 6.09
N GLY A 91 21.78 -18.29 5.26
CA GLY A 91 22.47 -18.00 4.01
C GLY A 91 23.75 -17.16 4.13
N GLY A 92 24.25 -16.92 5.35
CA GLY A 92 25.48 -16.16 5.61
C GLY A 92 25.33 -14.63 5.67
N GLY A 93 24.12 -14.09 5.46
CA GLY A 93 23.85 -12.65 5.53
C GLY A 93 23.59 -12.13 6.96
N GLY A 94 23.21 -13.02 7.89
CA GLY A 94 22.76 -12.67 9.23
C GLY A 94 21.29 -12.21 9.24
N GLY A 95 20.44 -12.87 10.03
CA GLY A 95 19.01 -12.58 10.03
C GLY A 95 18.67 -11.14 10.47
N TRP A 96 19.52 -10.53 11.30
CA TRP A 96 19.29 -9.18 11.81
C TRP A 96 19.65 -8.07 10.83
N SER A 97 20.76 -8.18 10.10
CA SER A 97 21.12 -7.23 9.03
C SER A 97 20.04 -7.22 7.93
N TYR A 98 19.37 -8.36 7.74
CA TYR A 98 18.20 -8.51 6.90
C TYR A 98 16.95 -7.88 7.52
N ALA A 99 16.57 -8.24 8.74
CA ALA A 99 15.31 -7.80 9.32
C ALA A 99 15.31 -6.32 9.72
N ALA A 100 16.40 -5.82 10.30
CA ALA A 100 16.48 -4.49 10.91
C ALA A 100 16.06 -3.34 9.98
N PRO A 101 16.59 -3.18 8.74
CA PRO A 101 16.20 -2.06 7.90
C PRO A 101 14.74 -2.14 7.43
N ARG A 102 14.18 -3.34 7.32
CA ARG A 102 12.77 -3.57 6.96
C ARG A 102 11.84 -3.23 8.12
N LEU A 103 12.19 -3.69 9.33
CA LEU A 103 11.49 -3.36 10.56
C LEU A 103 11.59 -1.86 10.88
N ALA A 104 12.72 -1.22 10.60
CA ALA A 104 12.87 0.23 10.78
C ALA A 104 11.90 1.02 9.89
N LEU A 105 11.77 0.64 8.61
CA LEU A 105 10.81 1.26 7.69
C LEU A 105 9.36 1.06 8.16
N LEU A 106 8.99 -0.17 8.54
CA LEU A 106 7.64 -0.48 9.01
C LEU A 106 7.33 0.20 10.34
N GLY A 107 8.30 0.22 11.26
CA GLY A 107 8.20 0.88 12.55
C GLY A 107 8.05 2.39 12.40
N TYR A 108 8.80 3.01 11.49
CA TYR A 108 8.65 4.43 11.16
C TYR A 108 7.24 4.73 10.62
N ALA A 109 6.74 3.93 9.68
CA ALA A 109 5.39 4.12 9.13
C ALA A 109 4.31 3.93 10.20
N ALA A 110 4.40 2.88 11.02
CA ALA A 110 3.46 2.60 12.10
C ALA A 110 3.48 3.67 13.19
N GLY A 111 4.68 4.12 13.60
CA GLY A 111 4.85 5.20 14.58
C GLY A 111 4.28 6.52 14.07
N SER A 112 4.54 6.87 12.80
CA SER A 112 3.99 8.06 12.16
C SER A 112 2.45 8.01 12.12
N ALA A 113 1.89 6.86 11.73
CA ALA A 113 0.45 6.65 11.73
C ALA A 113 -0.15 6.80 13.14
N ALA A 114 0.49 6.22 14.17
CA ALA A 114 0.03 6.34 15.55
C ALA A 114 0.01 7.80 16.04
N VAL A 115 1.07 8.57 15.77
CA VAL A 115 1.14 10.00 16.12
C VAL A 115 0.07 10.82 15.40
N LEU A 116 -0.15 10.56 14.11
CA LEU A 116 -1.16 11.27 13.31
C LEU A 116 -2.58 10.95 13.79
N SER A 117 -2.86 9.69 14.14
CA SER A 117 -4.16 9.27 14.69
C SER A 117 -4.51 9.97 16.01
N GLN A 118 -3.51 10.19 16.87
CA GLN A 118 -3.69 10.94 18.12
C GLN A 118 -3.89 12.44 17.87
N SER A 119 -3.36 12.95 16.76
CA SER A 119 -3.46 14.36 16.35
C SER A 119 -4.72 14.66 15.55
N GLY A 120 -5.79 13.87 15.73
CA GLY A 120 -7.07 14.08 15.05
C GLY A 120 -7.05 13.80 13.55
N HIS A 121 -6.17 12.93 13.06
CA HIS A 121 -6.25 12.41 11.70
C HIS A 121 -6.97 11.06 11.69
N GLU A 122 -7.68 10.76 10.60
CA GLU A 122 -8.16 9.41 10.29
C GLU A 122 -7.09 8.68 9.48
N LEU A 123 -6.82 7.44 9.89
CA LEU A 123 -5.90 6.57 9.17
C LEU A 123 -6.67 5.75 8.15
N HIS A 124 -6.38 5.99 6.89
CA HIS A 124 -6.91 5.24 5.76
C HIS A 124 -5.78 4.39 5.17
N VAL A 125 -5.65 3.15 5.67
CA VAL A 125 -4.61 2.24 5.21
C VAL A 125 -5.06 1.59 3.90
N HIS A 126 -4.68 2.21 2.79
CA HIS A 126 -4.86 1.61 1.47
C HIS A 126 -3.96 0.39 1.31
N HIS A 127 -4.43 -0.62 0.57
CA HIS A 127 -3.66 -1.84 0.32
C HIS A 127 -2.34 -1.60 -0.44
N LEU A 128 -2.11 -0.41 -1.00
CA LEU A 128 -0.80 -0.03 -1.54
C LEU A 128 0.31 -0.14 -0.47
N TYR A 129 0.00 0.26 0.77
CA TYR A 129 0.93 0.19 1.89
C TYR A 129 1.16 -1.26 2.35
N LEU A 130 0.11 -2.08 2.29
CA LEU A 130 0.19 -3.53 2.52
C LEU A 130 1.09 -4.20 1.47
N GLY A 131 0.91 -3.85 0.20
CA GLY A 131 1.73 -4.36 -0.91
C GLY A 131 3.21 -4.08 -0.70
N ILE A 132 3.57 -2.84 -0.35
CA ILE A 132 4.95 -2.48 0.01
C ILE A 132 5.42 -3.29 1.22
N ALA A 133 4.63 -3.33 2.30
CA ALA A 133 5.00 -4.01 3.54
C ALA A 133 5.28 -5.50 3.35
N ILE A 134 4.59 -6.16 2.41
CA ILE A 134 4.87 -7.55 2.02
C ILE A 134 6.11 -7.63 1.12
N ALA A 135 6.19 -6.79 0.09
CA ALA A 135 7.20 -6.88 -0.95
C ALA A 135 8.64 -6.57 -0.45
N ILE A 136 8.81 -5.74 0.58
CA ILE A 136 10.14 -5.44 1.14
C ILE A 136 10.84 -6.67 1.73
N TRP A 137 10.09 -7.71 2.10
CA TRP A 137 10.64 -8.98 2.59
C TRP A 137 11.10 -9.91 1.49
N ALA A 138 10.86 -9.57 0.22
CA ALA A 138 11.27 -10.40 -0.88
C ALA A 138 12.66 -9.99 -1.36
N ASP A 139 13.72 -10.30 -0.59
CA ASP A 139 15.11 -9.93 -0.87
C ASP A 139 15.96 -11.02 -1.57
N LEU A 140 15.48 -12.26 -1.50
CA LEU A 140 16.27 -13.44 -1.80
C LEU A 140 16.02 -13.93 -3.25
N SER A 141 16.96 -14.73 -3.77
CA SER A 141 16.89 -15.30 -5.14
C SER A 141 16.33 -16.72 -5.15
N HIS A 142 15.12 -16.91 -4.61
CA HIS A 142 14.40 -18.19 -4.61
C HIS A 142 12.90 -18.01 -4.97
N PRO A 143 12.19 -19.09 -5.40
CA PRO A 143 10.83 -18.98 -5.93
C PRO A 143 9.83 -18.29 -5.01
N ILE A 144 9.86 -18.59 -3.71
CA ILE A 144 8.98 -17.95 -2.72
C ILE A 144 9.20 -16.43 -2.70
N SER A 145 10.44 -15.95 -2.76
CA SER A 145 10.74 -14.51 -2.77
C SER A 145 10.23 -13.85 -4.05
N ALA A 146 10.39 -14.51 -5.20
CA ALA A 146 9.81 -14.01 -6.45
C ALA A 146 8.28 -13.91 -6.36
N ALA A 147 7.61 -14.93 -5.81
CA ALA A 147 6.16 -14.90 -5.60
C ALA A 147 5.74 -13.78 -4.64
N THR A 148 6.41 -13.66 -3.48
CA THR A 148 6.15 -12.59 -2.50
C THR A 148 6.36 -11.20 -3.11
N LEU A 149 7.42 -11.01 -3.89
CA LEU A 149 7.69 -9.75 -4.59
C LEU A 149 6.59 -9.46 -5.62
N ALA A 150 6.25 -10.43 -6.46
CA ALA A 150 5.25 -10.27 -7.51
C ALA A 150 3.87 -9.93 -6.94
N ILE A 151 3.44 -10.65 -5.90
CA ILE A 151 2.16 -10.44 -5.24
C ILE A 151 2.16 -9.07 -4.52
N GLY A 152 3.16 -8.78 -3.70
CA GLY A 152 3.22 -7.52 -2.97
C GLY A 152 3.33 -6.30 -3.90
N ALA A 153 4.16 -6.38 -4.94
CA ALA A 153 4.26 -5.33 -5.96
C ALA A 153 2.98 -5.20 -6.78
N GLY A 154 2.30 -6.30 -7.11
CA GLY A 154 1.02 -6.29 -7.80
C GLY A 154 -0.08 -5.61 -6.98
N ILE A 155 -0.19 -5.93 -5.69
CA ILE A 155 -1.11 -5.25 -4.77
C ILE A 155 -0.76 -3.76 -4.66
N PHE A 156 0.53 -3.42 -4.59
CA PHE A 156 0.98 -2.02 -4.58
C PHE A 156 0.56 -1.28 -5.85
N LEU A 157 0.79 -1.86 -7.03
CA LEU A 157 0.42 -1.25 -8.31
C LEU A 157 -1.10 -1.10 -8.46
N GLN A 158 -1.87 -2.07 -7.99
CA GLN A 158 -3.32 -1.99 -8.03
C GLN A 158 -3.84 -0.87 -7.12
N GLY A 159 -3.31 -0.74 -5.91
CA GLY A 159 -3.71 0.34 -5.00
C GLY A 159 -3.27 1.71 -5.46
N LEU A 160 -2.13 1.80 -6.12
CA LEU A 160 -1.73 3.01 -6.81
C LEU A 160 -2.72 3.39 -7.92
N ALA A 161 -3.18 2.42 -8.71
CA ALA A 161 -4.13 2.69 -9.78
C ALA A 161 -5.52 3.08 -9.22
N ALA A 162 -5.95 2.46 -8.12
CA ALA A 162 -7.26 2.71 -7.52
C ALA A 162 -7.33 4.01 -6.71
N TYR A 163 -6.27 4.35 -5.97
CA TYR A 163 -6.30 5.46 -5.00
C TYR A 163 -5.23 6.53 -5.25
N SER A 164 -4.45 6.42 -6.32
CA SER A 164 -3.29 7.29 -6.53
C SER A 164 -2.37 7.29 -5.30
N PHE A 165 -1.76 8.44 -4.96
CA PHE A 165 -0.97 8.60 -3.73
C PHE A 165 -1.79 9.20 -2.58
N GLN A 166 -2.99 8.68 -2.35
CA GLN A 166 -3.81 9.15 -1.23
C GLN A 166 -3.02 8.98 0.09
N PRO A 167 -2.86 10.05 0.89
CA PRO A 167 -2.08 10.01 2.11
C PRO A 167 -2.72 9.06 3.13
N ILE A 168 -1.88 8.36 3.90
CA ILE A 168 -2.31 7.45 4.99
C ILE A 168 -3.17 8.18 6.01
N ALA A 169 -2.86 9.44 6.29
CA ALA A 169 -3.54 10.24 7.29
C ALA A 169 -4.26 11.41 6.60
N LEU A 170 -5.57 11.49 6.82
CA LEU A 170 -6.38 12.62 6.42
C LEU A 170 -6.86 13.36 7.67
N PRO A 171 -6.92 14.70 7.69
CA PRO A 171 -7.50 15.44 8.81
C PRO A 171 -8.93 14.98 9.10
N ARG A 172 -9.34 14.88 10.38
CA ARG A 172 -10.76 14.70 10.78
C ARG A 172 -11.54 15.99 10.53
N GLY A 173 -11.78 16.29 9.26
CA GLY A 173 -12.49 17.49 8.86
C GLY A 173 -12.13 17.92 7.45
N CYS A 174 -12.88 18.91 6.97
CA CYS A 174 -12.57 19.53 5.69
C CYS A 174 -11.25 20.29 5.76
N PHE A 175 -10.40 20.12 4.75
CA PHE A 175 -9.20 20.91 4.58
C PHE A 175 -9.26 21.67 3.26
N ASP A 176 -8.76 22.90 3.29
CA ASP A 176 -8.69 23.75 2.11
C ASP A 176 -7.37 23.45 1.40
N THR A 177 -7.42 23.14 0.09
CA THR A 177 -6.20 22.90 -0.69
C THR A 177 -5.72 24.21 -1.31
N PRO A 178 -4.42 24.56 -1.16
CA PRO A 178 -3.91 25.87 -1.58
C PRO A 178 -3.82 26.08 -3.10
N SER A 179 -4.11 25.08 -3.93
CA SER A 179 -4.11 25.26 -5.38
C SER A 179 -4.90 24.15 -6.10
N ALA A 180 -6.11 24.49 -6.54
CA ALA A 180 -6.91 23.67 -7.43
C ALA A 180 -6.88 24.23 -8.86
N THR A 181 -5.73 24.72 -9.34
CA THR A 181 -5.57 25.30 -10.69
C THR A 181 -5.86 24.29 -11.82
N ALA A 182 -5.93 23.00 -11.52
CA ALA A 182 -6.26 21.92 -12.46
C ALA A 182 -7.72 21.45 -12.41
N LEU A 183 -8.55 22.04 -11.55
CA LEU A 183 -9.97 21.71 -11.43
C LEU A 183 -10.79 22.95 -11.85
N GLU A 184 -11.57 22.83 -12.93
CA GLU A 184 -12.55 23.84 -13.29
C GLU A 184 -13.79 23.64 -12.42
N CYS A 185 -13.95 24.47 -11.41
CA CYS A 185 -15.26 24.67 -10.79
C CYS A 185 -16.06 25.57 -11.73
N ALA A 186 -17.20 25.09 -12.23
CA ALA A 186 -18.11 25.89 -13.03
C ALA A 186 -18.79 26.93 -12.12
N PHE A 187 -18.25 28.14 -12.11
CA PHE A 187 -18.91 29.32 -11.55
C PHE A 187 -19.47 30.15 -12.70
N ASP A 188 -20.65 30.74 -12.51
CA ASP A 188 -21.29 31.60 -13.51
C ASP A 188 -20.45 32.88 -13.80
N ALA A 189 -19.49 33.20 -12.93
CA ALA A 189 -18.53 34.28 -13.11
C ALA A 189 -17.15 33.73 -13.53
N ALA A 190 -16.75 34.02 -14.78
CA ALA A 190 -15.40 33.74 -15.25
C ALA A 190 -14.36 34.51 -14.42
N GLY A 191 -13.44 33.80 -13.76
CA GLY A 191 -12.30 34.38 -13.06
C GLY A 191 -12.49 34.70 -11.57
N ALA A 192 -13.52 34.18 -10.92
CA ALA A 192 -13.63 34.26 -9.46
C ALA A 192 -12.60 33.34 -8.78
N ASP A 193 -11.82 33.88 -7.84
CA ASP A 193 -11.01 33.08 -6.92
C ASP A 193 -11.96 32.14 -6.15
N PHE A 194 -11.58 30.87 -6.01
CA PHE A 194 -12.34 29.89 -5.25
C PHE A 194 -11.41 29.08 -4.34
N ALA A 195 -11.95 28.66 -3.20
CA ALA A 195 -11.29 27.67 -2.35
C ALA A 195 -11.87 26.29 -2.65
N LEU A 196 -11.01 25.32 -2.96
CA LEU A 196 -11.41 23.92 -3.01
C LEU A 196 -11.33 23.34 -1.61
N ARG A 197 -12.51 23.09 -1.04
CA ARG A 197 -12.64 22.46 0.26
C ARG A 197 -12.82 20.96 0.07
N VAL A 198 -11.87 20.20 0.58
CA VAL A 198 -11.85 18.74 0.49
C VAL A 198 -12.29 18.18 1.82
N CYS A 199 -13.43 17.50 1.84
CA CYS A 199 -14.03 16.94 3.04
C CYS A 199 -14.06 15.41 2.96
N PRO A 200 -13.71 14.70 4.05
CA PRO A 200 -13.98 13.27 4.13
C PRO A 200 -15.50 13.04 4.25
N ALA A 201 -16.12 12.33 3.29
CA ALA A 201 -17.51 11.87 3.41
C ALA A 201 -17.60 10.74 4.41
N ALA A 202 -18.79 10.59 5.00
CA ALA A 202 -19.16 9.37 5.69
C ALA A 202 -18.91 8.17 4.75
N GLY A 203 -18.02 7.26 5.16
CA GLY A 203 -17.63 6.09 4.36
C GLY A 203 -16.32 6.23 3.56
N GLY A 204 -15.46 7.22 3.85
CA GLY A 204 -14.09 7.28 3.34
C GLY A 204 -13.94 7.75 1.89
N SER A 205 -15.05 8.06 1.21
CA SER A 205 -15.01 8.78 -0.06
C SER A 205 -14.66 10.25 0.19
N ILE A 206 -13.87 10.85 -0.70
CA ILE A 206 -13.56 12.28 -0.62
C ILE A 206 -14.60 13.03 -1.44
N PHE A 207 -15.32 13.97 -0.83
CA PHE A 207 -16.12 14.94 -1.56
C PHE A 207 -15.41 16.29 -1.57
N HIS A 208 -15.51 16.98 -2.69
CA HIS A 208 -15.00 18.33 -2.84
C HIS A 208 -16.19 19.25 -3.05
N THR A 209 -16.19 20.37 -2.34
CA THR A 209 -17.08 21.48 -2.60
C THR A 209 -16.24 22.69 -2.96
N CYS A 210 -16.61 23.35 -4.06
CA CYS A 210 -16.06 24.65 -4.38
C CYS A 210 -16.85 25.68 -3.57
N THR A 211 -16.16 26.46 -2.75
CA THR A 211 -16.79 27.55 -2.00
C THR A 211 -16.20 28.87 -2.46
N GLU A 212 -17.08 29.85 -2.70
CA GLU A 212 -16.63 31.23 -2.86
C GLU A 212 -15.88 31.67 -1.58
N PRO A 213 -14.77 32.40 -1.72
CA PRO A 213 -14.04 32.92 -0.58
C PRO A 213 -14.97 33.82 0.22
N LYS A 214 -15.10 33.53 1.52
CA LYS A 214 -15.76 34.44 2.44
C LYS A 214 -14.86 35.68 2.58
N ILE A 215 -15.28 36.77 1.95
CA ILE A 215 -14.70 38.11 2.11
C ILE A 215 -14.92 38.57 3.56
#